data_AF-A0A2Y9H0C9-F1
#
_entry.id   AF-A0A2Y9H0C9-F1
#
_cell.length_a   1.000
_cell.length_b   1.000
_cell.length_c   1.000
_cell.angle_alpha   90.00
_cell.angle_beta   90.00
_cell.angle_gamma   90.00
#
_symmetry.space_group_name_H-M   'P 1'
#
loop_
_entity.id
_entity.type
_entity.pdbx_description
1 polymer ?
#
loop_
_entity_poly.entity_id
_entity_poly.type
_entity_poly.pdbx_seq_one_letter_code
_entity_poly.pdbx_strand_id
1 'polypeptide(L)'
;MATGWGSILRDEQLEEMARQAVDRALAEGVLLRTSQEPSSSDVVSYAPFTLFPSLVPSALLEQAYAVQMDFNMLVDAVSQNAAFLEQTLSSTIKRDNFTARLFDIHKQVLKEGIAQTVFLGLNRSDYMFQRNADGSAALKQIEINTISASFGGLASRTPAVHRHVFNVLSKTKEAAKILSNNPSEGLALGIAKAWELYGSANALVLLIAQEKERNIFDQRAIENELLARNIHVIRRRFEDVSEKGSLDQDRRLFMDGQEVAVVYFRDGYMPSQYSPQNWEARLLLERSRAVKCPDIATQLAGTKKVQQELSRMGILEMLLPGQPETVARLRATFAGLYSLDMGEEGDQAIAEALAAPSQFVLKPQREGGGNNLYGEEMVQALERLKDSEERASYILMEKIEPEPFGNCLLRPGSPVRVVQCISELGIFGVYVSSISACHFPPNLTITTAILRER
;
A
#
# COMPACT_ATOMS: atom_id res chain seq x y z
N MET A 1 -32.80 1.04 7.72
CA MET A 1 -32.69 2.31 6.97
C MET A 1 -31.35 2.92 7.30
N ALA A 2 -30.42 2.92 6.35
CA ALA A 2 -29.12 3.55 6.53
C ALA A 2 -29.34 5.06 6.76
N THR A 3 -28.88 5.58 7.89
CA THR A 3 -28.86 7.03 8.14
C THR A 3 -27.84 7.65 7.20
N GLY A 4 -28.27 8.00 6.00
CA GLY A 4 -27.45 8.78 5.07
C GLY A 4 -27.14 10.14 5.69
N TRP A 5 -25.91 10.61 5.51
CA TRP A 5 -25.48 11.94 5.98
C TRP A 5 -26.33 13.08 5.38
N GLY A 6 -27.10 12.81 4.31
CA GLY A 6 -28.01 13.73 3.63
C GLY A 6 -28.95 14.54 4.53
N SER A 7 -29.40 13.99 5.66
CA SER A 7 -30.26 14.74 6.60
C SER A 7 -29.52 15.84 7.40
N ILE A 8 -28.19 15.73 7.50
CA ILE A 8 -27.31 16.67 8.22
C ILE A 8 -26.74 17.74 7.27
N LEU A 9 -26.81 17.51 5.96
CA LEU A 9 -26.22 18.35 4.91
C LEU A 9 -27.15 19.52 4.50
N ARG A 10 -27.56 20.36 5.44
CA ARG A 10 -28.21 21.66 5.13
C ARG A 10 -27.13 22.74 4.96
N ASP A 11 -27.21 23.53 3.89
CA ASP A 11 -26.11 24.37 3.39
C ASP A 11 -25.49 25.31 4.44
N GLU A 12 -26.30 26.03 5.23
CA GLU A 12 -25.77 26.97 6.24
C GLU A 12 -24.99 26.30 7.39
N GLN A 13 -25.28 25.03 7.71
CA GLN A 13 -24.54 24.29 8.74
C GLN A 13 -23.27 23.65 8.18
N LEU A 14 -23.20 23.41 6.87
CA LEU A 14 -22.12 22.67 6.23
C LEU A 14 -20.79 23.44 6.26
N GLU A 15 -20.80 24.73 5.97
CA GLU A 15 -19.59 25.56 5.97
C GLU A 15 -19.00 25.72 7.38
N GLU A 16 -19.83 25.89 8.39
CA GLU A 16 -19.38 25.92 9.80
C GLU A 16 -18.79 24.56 10.21
N MET A 17 -19.44 23.45 9.86
CA MET A 17 -18.89 22.12 10.17
C MET A 17 -17.58 21.84 9.45
N ALA A 18 -17.43 22.29 8.21
CA ALA A 18 -16.18 22.20 7.48
C ALA A 18 -15.07 23.00 8.17
N ARG A 19 -15.35 24.23 8.63
CA ARG A 19 -14.38 25.04 9.41
C ARG A 19 -13.95 24.33 10.69
N GLN A 20 -14.92 23.83 11.48
CA GLN A 20 -14.66 23.05 12.69
C GLN A 20 -13.79 21.81 12.43
N ALA A 21 -14.07 21.10 11.34
CA ALA A 21 -13.34 19.90 10.95
C ALA A 21 -11.90 20.23 10.51
N VAL A 22 -11.71 21.27 9.71
CA VAL A 22 -10.40 21.71 9.20
C VAL A 22 -9.50 22.13 10.36
N ASP A 23 -9.97 23.00 11.25
CA ASP A 23 -9.18 23.47 12.39
C ASP A 23 -8.80 22.32 13.32
N ARG A 24 -9.74 21.39 13.55
CA ARG A 24 -9.45 20.18 14.32
C ARG A 24 -8.44 19.27 13.63
N ALA A 25 -8.54 19.08 12.31
CA ALA A 25 -7.60 18.28 11.54
C ALA A 25 -6.18 18.84 11.61
N LEU A 26 -6.03 20.16 11.52
CA LEU A 26 -4.75 20.84 11.68
C LEU A 26 -4.17 20.64 13.09
N ALA A 27 -5.01 20.83 14.13
CA ALA A 27 -4.59 20.67 15.52
C ALA A 27 -4.16 19.23 15.88
N GLU A 28 -4.81 18.22 15.29
CA GLU A 28 -4.45 16.80 15.45
C GLU A 28 -3.25 16.38 14.58
N GLY A 29 -2.74 17.26 13.73
CA GLY A 29 -1.59 16.97 12.87
C GLY A 29 -1.94 16.18 11.60
N VAL A 30 -3.17 16.25 11.10
CA VAL A 30 -3.57 15.68 9.79
C VAL A 30 -3.03 16.58 8.67
N LEU A 31 -1.72 16.54 8.43
CA LEU A 31 -1.01 17.56 7.65
C LEU A 31 -0.33 17.00 6.39
N LEU A 32 -0.25 17.86 5.38
CA LEU A 32 0.65 17.73 4.22
C LEU A 32 1.40 19.05 4.02
N ARG A 33 2.63 18.97 3.49
CA ARG A 33 3.23 20.16 2.87
C ARG A 33 2.43 20.56 1.64
N THR A 34 2.47 21.83 1.30
CA THR A 34 1.76 22.37 0.14
C THR A 34 2.34 21.78 -1.16
N SER A 35 1.56 21.82 -2.23
CA SER A 35 2.06 21.41 -3.56
C SER A 35 3.09 22.37 -4.13
N GLN A 36 3.05 23.63 -3.70
CA GLN A 36 3.99 24.68 -4.11
C GLN A 36 5.37 24.47 -3.47
N GLU A 37 5.39 24.07 -2.19
CA GLU A 37 6.62 23.91 -1.41
C GLU A 37 6.75 22.48 -0.83
N PRO A 38 6.90 21.44 -1.67
CA PRO A 38 6.93 20.04 -1.22
C PRO A 38 8.17 19.69 -0.37
N SER A 39 9.20 20.54 -0.38
CA SER A 39 10.44 20.36 0.39
C SER A 39 10.46 21.15 1.71
N SER A 40 9.55 22.11 1.92
CA SER A 40 9.52 22.96 3.12
C SER A 40 8.36 22.59 4.05
N SER A 41 8.62 22.62 5.35
CA SER A 41 7.60 22.45 6.39
C SER A 41 7.14 23.76 7.02
N ASP A 42 7.60 24.92 6.51
CA ASP A 42 7.24 26.23 7.06
C ASP A 42 5.77 26.56 6.81
N VAL A 43 5.23 26.08 5.69
CA VAL A 43 3.82 26.20 5.32
C VAL A 43 3.25 24.83 5.03
N VAL A 44 2.16 24.51 5.74
CA VAL A 44 1.45 23.24 5.63
C VAL A 44 -0.04 23.48 5.49
N SER A 45 -0.77 22.46 5.06
CA SER A 45 -2.22 22.45 5.09
C SER A 45 -2.73 21.08 5.53
N TYR A 46 -4.04 20.96 5.70
CA TYR A 46 -4.64 19.68 6.05
C TYR A 46 -4.55 18.69 4.88
N ALA A 47 -4.32 17.41 5.19
CA ALA A 47 -4.49 16.36 4.20
C ALA A 47 -5.97 16.28 3.80
N PRO A 48 -6.34 16.03 2.52
CA PRO A 48 -7.74 15.87 2.15
C PRO A 48 -8.44 14.78 2.95
N PHE A 49 -9.66 15.04 3.40
CA PHE A 49 -10.44 14.10 4.21
C PHE A 49 -11.95 14.31 4.04
N THR A 50 -12.76 13.34 4.45
CA THR A 50 -14.22 13.49 4.48
C THR A 50 -14.68 14.17 5.75
N LEU A 51 -15.71 15.01 5.64
CA LEU A 51 -16.33 15.65 6.81
C LEU A 51 -16.92 14.62 7.79
N PHE A 52 -17.58 13.59 7.26
CA PHE A 52 -18.15 12.50 8.05
C PHE A 52 -17.44 11.17 7.76
N PRO A 53 -17.35 10.25 8.74
CA PRO A 53 -16.88 8.90 8.48
C PRO A 53 -17.88 8.17 7.57
N SER A 54 -17.39 7.56 6.49
CA SER A 54 -18.23 6.74 5.60
C SER A 54 -18.69 5.46 6.31
N LEU A 55 -19.90 4.99 6.00
CA LEU A 55 -20.43 3.76 6.59
C LEU A 55 -19.72 2.54 5.99
N VAL A 56 -19.31 1.60 6.84
CA VAL A 56 -18.68 0.34 6.46
C VAL A 56 -19.43 -0.81 7.13
N PRO A 57 -19.85 -1.85 6.40
CA PRO A 57 -20.46 -3.04 7.01
C PRO A 57 -19.48 -3.74 7.97
N SER A 58 -19.89 -3.93 9.23
CA SER A 58 -19.00 -4.49 10.27
C SER A 58 -18.48 -5.88 9.92
N ALA A 59 -19.34 -6.75 9.36
CA ALA A 59 -18.95 -8.09 8.95
C ALA A 59 -17.85 -8.09 7.86
N LEU A 60 -17.89 -7.14 6.92
CA LEU A 60 -16.86 -7.02 5.88
C LEU A 60 -15.56 -6.43 6.42
N LEU A 61 -15.65 -5.52 7.40
CA LEU A 61 -14.49 -5.02 8.13
C LEU A 61 -13.81 -6.15 8.92
N GLU A 62 -14.59 -6.96 9.65
CA GLU A 62 -14.12 -8.13 10.39
C GLU A 62 -13.48 -9.17 9.45
N GLN A 63 -14.09 -9.42 8.29
CA GLN A 63 -13.52 -10.29 7.26
C GLN A 63 -12.16 -9.77 6.77
N ALA A 64 -12.05 -8.46 6.48
CA ALA A 64 -10.81 -7.84 6.01
C ALA A 64 -9.69 -7.93 7.06
N TYR A 65 -10.04 -7.79 8.34
CA TYR A 65 -9.10 -7.99 9.44
C TYR A 65 -8.64 -9.45 9.56
N ALA A 66 -9.58 -10.40 9.51
CA ALA A 66 -9.28 -11.81 9.71
C ALA A 66 -8.33 -12.36 8.63
N VAL A 67 -8.43 -11.86 7.39
CA VAL A 67 -7.59 -12.32 6.27
C VAL A 67 -6.22 -11.63 6.19
N GLN A 68 -5.96 -10.57 6.97
CA GLN A 68 -4.70 -9.83 6.85
C GLN A 68 -3.47 -10.68 7.22
N MET A 69 -3.58 -11.54 8.23
CA MET A 69 -2.50 -12.47 8.58
C MET A 69 -2.24 -13.49 7.47
N ASP A 70 -3.30 -13.96 6.81
CA ASP A 70 -3.21 -14.86 5.65
C ASP A 70 -2.46 -14.18 4.49
N PHE A 71 -2.72 -12.90 4.23
CA PHE A 71 -1.99 -12.13 3.23
C PHE A 71 -0.52 -11.93 3.59
N ASN A 72 -0.20 -11.69 4.87
CA ASN A 72 1.20 -11.60 5.31
C ASN A 72 1.95 -12.90 5.04
N MET A 73 1.35 -14.05 5.38
CA MET A 73 1.93 -15.37 5.10
C MET A 73 2.09 -15.61 3.60
N LEU A 74 1.09 -15.22 2.80
CA LEU A 74 1.14 -15.38 1.35
C LEU A 74 2.25 -14.53 0.72
N VAL A 75 2.37 -13.26 1.11
CA VAL A 75 3.40 -12.35 0.57
C VAL A 75 4.80 -12.86 0.92
N ASP A 76 5.01 -13.34 2.15
CA ASP A 76 6.28 -13.92 2.58
C ASP A 76 6.59 -15.24 1.83
N ALA A 77 5.59 -16.11 1.63
CA ALA A 77 5.76 -17.34 0.86
C ALA A 77 6.11 -17.06 -0.62
N VAL A 78 5.48 -16.04 -1.22
CA VAL A 78 5.77 -15.62 -2.60
C VAL A 78 7.18 -15.06 -2.71
N SER A 79 7.61 -14.19 -1.79
CA SER A 79 8.93 -13.57 -1.85
C SER A 79 10.06 -14.59 -1.70
N GLN A 80 9.83 -15.69 -0.99
CA GLN A 80 10.78 -16.79 -0.82
C GLN A 80 10.78 -17.77 -2.00
N ASN A 81 9.76 -17.77 -2.87
CA ASN A 81 9.67 -18.69 -4.00
C ASN A 81 10.21 -18.05 -5.29
N ALA A 82 11.53 -18.07 -5.46
CA ALA A 82 12.22 -17.48 -6.61
C ALA A 82 11.75 -18.05 -7.96
N ALA A 83 11.48 -19.36 -8.03
CA ALA A 83 11.00 -20.01 -9.25
C ALA A 83 9.61 -19.50 -9.65
N PHE A 84 8.71 -19.34 -8.66
CA PHE A 84 7.39 -18.77 -8.90
C PHE A 84 7.47 -17.32 -9.40
N LEU A 85 8.30 -16.47 -8.78
CA LEU A 85 8.51 -15.09 -9.24
C LEU A 85 9.09 -15.03 -10.65
N GLU A 86 10.09 -15.86 -10.96
CA GLU A 86 10.71 -15.93 -12.29
C GLU A 86 9.70 -16.36 -13.36
N GLN A 87 8.95 -17.43 -13.10
CA GLN A 87 7.95 -17.91 -14.04
C GLN A 87 6.85 -16.87 -14.26
N THR A 88 6.30 -16.33 -13.17
CA THR A 88 5.21 -15.35 -13.17
C THR A 88 5.55 -14.07 -13.94
N LEU A 89 6.78 -13.57 -13.79
CA LEU A 89 7.20 -12.30 -14.36
C LEU A 89 7.97 -12.43 -15.68
N SER A 90 8.19 -13.66 -16.18
CA SER A 90 9.05 -13.95 -17.34
C SER A 90 8.65 -13.21 -18.63
N SER A 91 7.35 -13.04 -18.88
CA SER A 91 6.83 -12.26 -20.01
C SER A 91 6.91 -10.75 -19.73
N THR A 92 6.50 -10.35 -18.53
CA THR A 92 6.47 -8.96 -18.07
C THR A 92 7.85 -8.30 -18.13
N ILE A 93 8.92 -8.95 -17.65
CA ILE A 93 10.27 -8.36 -17.66
C ILE A 93 10.84 -8.13 -19.06
N LYS A 94 10.28 -8.76 -20.10
CA LYS A 94 10.68 -8.50 -21.49
C LYS A 94 10.06 -7.23 -22.05
N ARG A 95 9.00 -6.73 -21.41
CA ARG A 95 8.12 -5.67 -21.92
C ARG A 95 8.02 -4.45 -20.99
N ASP A 96 8.31 -4.63 -19.70
CA ASP A 96 8.36 -3.56 -18.71
C ASP A 96 9.76 -3.40 -18.11
N ASN A 97 10.49 -2.36 -18.56
CA ASN A 97 11.87 -2.08 -18.10
C ASN A 97 11.96 -1.87 -16.58
N PHE A 98 10.93 -1.28 -15.96
CA PHE A 98 10.93 -1.06 -14.51
C PHE A 98 10.92 -2.38 -13.74
N THR A 99 9.97 -3.26 -14.04
CA THR A 99 9.92 -4.61 -13.45
C THR A 99 11.17 -5.41 -13.80
N ALA A 100 11.70 -5.28 -15.02
CA ALA A 100 12.95 -5.93 -15.43
C ALA A 100 14.14 -5.53 -14.55
N ARG A 101 14.28 -4.24 -14.23
CA ARG A 101 15.35 -3.72 -13.36
C ARG A 101 15.20 -4.20 -11.92
N LEU A 102 13.98 -4.21 -11.37
CA LEU A 102 13.71 -4.79 -10.05
C LEU A 102 14.07 -6.28 -10.02
N PHE A 103 13.67 -7.03 -11.06
CA PHE A 103 13.94 -8.46 -11.18
C PHE A 103 15.43 -8.76 -11.39
N ASP A 104 16.16 -7.88 -12.08
CA ASP A 104 17.61 -8.01 -12.24
C ASP A 104 18.34 -7.86 -10.89
N ILE A 105 17.96 -6.88 -10.06
CA ILE A 105 18.47 -6.77 -8.68
C ILE A 105 18.17 -8.04 -7.89
N HIS A 106 16.95 -8.58 -7.97
CA HIS A 106 16.59 -9.84 -7.33
C HIS A 106 17.52 -10.99 -7.77
N LYS A 107 17.78 -11.15 -9.07
CA LYS A 107 18.69 -12.17 -9.59
C LYS A 107 20.13 -11.98 -9.13
N GLN A 108 20.62 -10.74 -9.10
CA GLN A 108 21.98 -10.44 -8.61
C GLN A 108 22.13 -10.80 -7.12
N VAL A 109 21.14 -10.44 -6.28
CA VAL A 109 21.13 -10.74 -4.85
C VAL A 109 21.06 -12.25 -4.60
N LEU A 110 20.24 -12.99 -5.35
CA LEU A 110 20.19 -14.45 -5.25
C LEU A 110 21.52 -15.10 -5.65
N LYS A 111 22.16 -14.60 -6.73
CA LYS A 111 23.44 -15.11 -7.22
C LYS A 111 24.58 -14.88 -6.22
N GLU A 112 24.61 -13.72 -5.57
CA GLU A 112 25.61 -13.39 -4.53
C GLU A 112 25.32 -14.10 -3.20
N GLY A 113 24.06 -14.50 -2.97
CA GLY A 113 23.57 -15.04 -1.71
C GLY A 113 23.03 -13.93 -0.82
N ILE A 114 21.82 -14.12 -0.29
CA ILE A 114 21.10 -13.14 0.54
C ILE A 114 21.90 -12.88 1.84
N ALA A 115 22.24 -11.61 2.08
CA ALA A 115 23.02 -11.21 3.26
C ALA A 115 22.17 -11.06 4.53
N GLN A 116 20.93 -10.56 4.39
CA GLN A 116 20.03 -10.36 5.52
C GLN A 116 19.52 -11.70 6.06
N THR A 117 19.34 -11.77 7.38
CA THR A 117 18.81 -12.96 8.08
C THR A 117 17.47 -12.71 8.75
N VAL A 118 16.97 -11.49 8.64
CA VAL A 118 15.69 -11.01 9.17
C VAL A 118 14.98 -10.31 8.02
N PHE A 119 13.67 -10.53 7.92
CA PHE A 119 12.80 -10.02 6.87
C PHE A 119 11.61 -9.31 7.51
N LEU A 120 11.19 -8.19 6.93
CA LEU A 120 10.12 -7.35 7.44
C LEU A 120 9.22 -6.93 6.28
N GLY A 121 7.91 -7.15 6.42
CA GLY A 121 6.91 -6.58 5.54
C GLY A 121 5.99 -5.63 6.29
N LEU A 122 5.93 -4.39 5.81
CA LEU A 122 4.90 -3.42 6.16
C LEU A 122 4.03 -3.19 4.92
N ASN A 123 2.87 -3.82 4.89
CA ASN A 123 2.00 -3.82 3.72
C ASN A 123 0.61 -3.24 4.04
N ARG A 124 -0.17 -2.96 2.99
CA ARG A 124 -1.58 -2.63 3.12
C ARG A 124 -2.39 -3.33 2.04
N SER A 125 -3.33 -4.17 2.46
CA SER A 125 -4.29 -4.81 1.57
C SER A 125 -5.53 -3.94 1.43
N ASP A 126 -5.86 -3.54 0.20
CA ASP A 126 -6.93 -2.61 -0.11
C ASP A 126 -8.14 -3.34 -0.72
N TYR A 127 -9.35 -2.99 -0.29
CA TYR A 127 -10.60 -3.66 -0.63
C TYR A 127 -11.71 -2.69 -0.99
N MET A 128 -12.62 -3.11 -1.87
CA MET A 128 -13.92 -2.48 -2.09
C MET A 128 -15.04 -3.47 -1.81
N PHE A 129 -16.26 -2.94 -1.67
CA PHE A 129 -17.45 -3.74 -1.39
C PHE A 129 -18.23 -3.97 -2.68
N GLN A 130 -18.07 -5.14 -3.31
CA GLN A 130 -18.82 -5.50 -4.51
C GLN A 130 -20.28 -5.73 -4.16
N ARG A 131 -21.21 -5.10 -4.89
CA ARG A 131 -22.63 -5.38 -4.78
C ARG A 131 -22.99 -6.57 -5.66
N ASN A 132 -23.48 -7.64 -5.05
CA ASN A 132 -23.98 -8.82 -5.74
C ASN A 132 -25.39 -8.60 -6.27
N ALA A 133 -25.82 -9.44 -7.21
CA ALA A 133 -27.16 -9.37 -7.81
C ALA A 133 -28.31 -9.54 -6.80
N ASP A 134 -28.07 -10.26 -5.70
CA ASP A 134 -29.02 -10.44 -4.59
C ASP A 134 -29.06 -9.24 -3.61
N GLY A 135 -28.26 -8.21 -3.86
CA GLY A 135 -28.14 -7.02 -3.01
C GLY A 135 -27.18 -7.18 -1.83
N SER A 136 -26.57 -8.35 -1.64
CA SER A 136 -25.51 -8.53 -0.64
C SER A 136 -24.21 -7.81 -1.07
N ALA A 137 -23.38 -7.45 -0.11
CA ALA A 137 -22.07 -6.88 -0.36
C ALA A 137 -20.98 -7.91 -0.07
N ALA A 138 -20.00 -8.05 -0.95
CA ALA A 138 -18.83 -8.92 -0.78
C ALA A 138 -17.55 -8.10 -0.72
N LEU A 139 -16.64 -8.47 0.19
CA LEU A 139 -15.32 -7.87 0.29
C LEU A 139 -14.45 -8.35 -0.87
N LYS A 140 -14.00 -7.45 -1.73
CA LYS A 140 -13.12 -7.76 -2.87
C LYS A 140 -11.84 -6.96 -2.85
N GLN A 141 -10.71 -7.65 -2.92
CA GLN A 141 -9.38 -7.05 -2.91
C GLN A 141 -9.13 -6.31 -4.22
N ILE A 142 -8.69 -5.05 -4.10
CA ILE A 142 -8.26 -4.18 -5.20
C ILE A 142 -6.80 -4.44 -5.52
N GLU A 143 -5.95 -4.42 -4.50
CA GLU A 143 -4.51 -4.64 -4.56
C GLU A 143 -3.94 -4.91 -3.17
N ILE A 144 -2.68 -5.36 -3.13
CA ILE A 144 -1.86 -5.33 -1.92
C ILE A 144 -0.63 -4.47 -2.17
N ASN A 145 -0.41 -3.48 -1.31
CA ASN A 145 0.72 -2.55 -1.40
C ASN A 145 1.84 -3.10 -0.51
N THR A 146 2.92 -3.62 -1.10
CA THR A 146 4.03 -4.21 -0.33
C THR A 146 5.22 -3.26 -0.15
N ILE A 147 5.26 -2.14 -0.88
CA ILE A 147 6.27 -1.08 -0.76
C ILE A 147 5.62 0.27 -0.45
N SER A 148 6.25 1.07 0.43
CA SER A 148 5.81 2.43 0.78
C SER A 148 4.30 2.53 1.13
N ALA A 149 3.80 1.55 1.88
CA ALA A 149 2.41 1.54 2.35
C ALA A 149 2.15 2.76 3.25
N SER A 150 1.61 3.82 2.64
CA SER A 150 1.50 5.16 3.23
C SER A 150 0.20 5.39 3.99
N PHE A 151 0.13 6.51 4.71
CA PHE A 151 -1.02 7.04 5.46
C PHE A 151 -1.33 6.37 6.80
N GLY A 152 -0.52 5.42 7.27
CA GLY A 152 -0.69 4.83 8.59
C GLY A 152 -0.52 5.84 9.74
N GLY A 153 0.29 6.87 9.56
CA GLY A 153 0.50 7.95 10.52
C GLY A 153 -0.59 9.02 10.52
N LEU A 154 -1.13 9.38 9.35
CA LEU A 154 -2.27 10.31 9.31
C LEU A 154 -3.58 9.63 9.75
N ALA A 155 -3.75 8.36 9.42
CA ALA A 155 -4.92 7.57 9.78
C ALA A 155 -5.09 7.33 11.28
N SER A 156 -4.03 7.48 12.08
CA SER A 156 -4.15 7.43 13.54
C SER A 156 -4.78 8.70 14.13
N ARG A 157 -4.80 9.80 13.36
CA ARG A 157 -5.20 11.15 13.81
C ARG A 157 -6.63 11.51 13.39
N THR A 158 -7.09 11.02 12.25
CA THR A 158 -8.44 11.34 11.71
C THR A 158 -9.62 10.91 12.58
N PRO A 159 -9.59 9.85 13.42
CA PRO A 159 -10.70 9.52 14.30
C PRO A 159 -11.08 10.66 15.26
N ALA A 160 -10.10 11.42 15.75
CA ALA A 160 -10.36 12.56 16.63
C ALA A 160 -11.13 13.68 15.92
N VAL A 161 -10.84 13.90 14.64
CA VAL A 161 -11.54 14.88 13.78
C VAL A 161 -13.00 14.47 13.56
N HIS A 162 -13.26 13.22 13.19
CA HIS A 162 -14.65 12.76 13.01
C HIS A 162 -15.46 12.77 14.31
N ARG A 163 -14.83 12.44 15.46
CA ARG A 163 -15.48 12.57 16.77
C ARG A 163 -15.82 14.02 17.09
N HIS A 164 -14.92 14.96 16.77
CA HIS A 164 -15.15 16.39 16.94
C HIS A 164 -16.39 16.86 16.19
N VAL A 165 -16.48 16.54 14.89
CA VAL A 165 -17.62 16.92 14.05
C VAL A 165 -18.94 16.42 14.63
N PHE A 166 -19.00 15.16 15.07
CA PHE A 166 -20.22 14.65 15.70
C PHE A 166 -20.52 15.30 17.06
N ASN A 167 -19.51 15.57 17.88
CA ASN A 167 -19.72 16.23 19.17
C ASN A 167 -20.25 17.66 19.01
N VAL A 168 -19.76 18.42 18.03
CA VAL A 168 -20.29 19.75 17.69
C VAL A 168 -21.78 19.66 17.30
N LEU A 169 -22.17 18.60 16.59
CA LEU A 169 -23.57 18.32 16.24
C LEU A 169 -24.40 17.71 17.39
N SER A 170 -23.86 17.62 18.60
CA SER A 170 -24.49 16.92 19.75
C SER A 170 -24.83 15.44 19.47
N LYS A 171 -24.13 14.80 18.53
CA LYS A 171 -24.25 13.40 18.12
C LYS A 171 -23.24 12.50 18.85
N THR A 172 -23.23 12.58 20.17
CA THR A 172 -22.24 11.89 21.02
C THR A 172 -22.32 10.37 20.92
N LYS A 173 -23.51 9.81 20.63
CA LYS A 173 -23.70 8.37 20.40
C LYS A 173 -23.01 7.90 19.12
N GLU A 174 -23.07 8.69 18.05
CA GLU A 174 -22.37 8.44 16.80
C GLU A 174 -20.86 8.65 16.96
N ALA A 175 -20.44 9.68 17.69
CA ALA A 175 -19.03 9.91 18.02
C ALA A 175 -18.39 8.70 18.74
N ALA A 176 -19.12 8.09 19.68
CA ALA A 176 -18.67 6.92 20.42
C ALA A 176 -18.50 5.65 19.56
N LYS A 177 -19.12 5.60 18.37
CA LYS A 177 -18.99 4.47 17.42
C LYS A 177 -17.78 4.57 16.51
N ILE A 178 -17.11 5.72 16.47
CA ILE A 178 -15.87 5.87 15.69
C ILE A 178 -14.77 5.05 16.36
N LEU A 179 -14.20 4.11 15.60
CA LEU A 179 -13.11 3.26 16.06
C LEU A 179 -11.87 4.09 16.36
N SER A 180 -11.18 3.79 17.47
CA SER A 180 -9.79 4.21 17.63
C SER A 180 -8.93 3.49 16.60
N ASN A 181 -7.89 4.17 16.12
CA ASN A 181 -7.01 3.63 15.11
C ASN A 181 -5.58 4.11 15.37
N ASN A 182 -4.58 3.23 15.37
CA ASN A 182 -3.18 3.64 15.53
C ASN A 182 -2.19 2.81 14.68
N PRO A 183 -2.25 2.86 13.33
CA PRO A 183 -1.38 2.05 12.49
C PRO A 183 0.10 2.41 12.65
N SER A 184 0.40 3.70 12.89
CA SER A 184 1.77 4.16 13.08
C SER A 184 2.53 3.41 14.16
N GLU A 185 1.87 3.14 15.29
CA GLU A 185 2.47 2.38 16.38
C GLU A 185 2.86 0.97 15.94
N GLY A 186 1.98 0.27 15.22
CA GLY A 186 2.29 -1.08 14.79
C GLY A 186 3.30 -1.22 13.67
N LEU A 187 3.24 -0.30 12.71
CA LEU A 187 4.26 -0.19 11.68
C LEU A 187 5.64 0.06 12.32
N ALA A 188 5.71 0.95 13.33
CA ALA A 188 6.93 1.18 14.10
C ALA A 188 7.36 -0.02 14.93
N LEU A 189 6.42 -0.77 15.54
CA LEU A 189 6.73 -2.02 16.26
C LEU A 189 7.34 -3.08 15.34
N GLY A 190 6.88 -3.20 14.10
CA GLY A 190 7.49 -4.08 13.09
C GLY A 190 8.95 -3.72 12.81
N ILE A 191 9.23 -2.43 12.57
CA ILE A 191 10.59 -1.92 12.36
C ILE A 191 11.44 -2.13 13.62
N ALA A 192 10.91 -1.82 14.80
CA ALA A 192 11.60 -2.00 16.06
C ALA A 192 11.96 -3.47 16.30
N LYS A 193 11.06 -4.40 15.97
CA LYS A 193 11.34 -5.84 16.11
C LYS A 193 12.39 -6.32 15.14
N ALA A 194 12.37 -5.84 13.90
CA ALA A 194 13.43 -6.15 12.92
C ALA A 194 14.79 -5.59 13.35
N TRP A 195 14.82 -4.36 13.88
CA TRP A 195 16.02 -3.73 14.44
C TRP A 195 16.59 -4.51 15.65
N GLU A 196 15.71 -4.96 16.55
CA GLU A 196 16.09 -5.80 17.70
C GLU A 196 16.74 -7.11 17.25
N LEU A 197 16.13 -7.79 16.27
CA LEU A 197 16.64 -9.05 15.72
C LEU A 197 17.93 -8.88 14.90
N TYR A 198 18.18 -7.70 14.32
CA TYR A 198 19.46 -7.37 13.70
C TYR A 198 20.59 -7.38 14.73
N GLY A 199 20.34 -6.88 15.94
CA GLY A 199 21.19 -7.09 17.11
C GLY A 199 22.33 -6.10 17.33
N SER A 200 22.32 -4.92 16.68
CA SER A 200 23.30 -3.85 16.91
C SER A 200 22.67 -2.64 17.58
N ALA A 201 22.99 -2.42 18.86
CA ALA A 201 22.35 -1.40 19.70
C ALA A 201 22.58 0.06 19.23
N ASN A 202 23.62 0.30 18.45
CA ASN A 202 23.94 1.64 17.93
C ASN A 202 23.57 1.82 16.45
N ALA A 203 23.02 0.77 15.81
CA ALA A 203 22.64 0.85 14.41
C ALA A 203 21.36 1.67 14.21
N LEU A 204 21.24 2.28 13.04
CA LEU A 204 20.13 3.17 12.69
C LEU A 204 19.05 2.46 11.87
N VAL A 205 17.89 3.10 11.80
CA VAL A 205 16.93 2.89 10.72
C VAL A 205 17.19 3.94 9.63
N LEU A 206 17.45 3.49 8.41
CA LEU A 206 17.59 4.34 7.23
C LEU A 206 16.24 4.43 6.51
N LEU A 207 15.60 5.60 6.54
CA LEU A 207 14.38 5.86 5.79
C LEU A 207 14.73 6.47 4.42
N ILE A 208 14.45 5.73 3.35
CA ILE A 208 14.65 6.20 1.98
C ILE A 208 13.44 7.00 1.52
N ALA A 209 13.59 8.29 1.29
CA ALA A 209 12.51 9.20 0.88
C ALA A 209 13.03 10.28 -0.07
N GLN A 210 12.13 10.80 -0.91
CA GLN A 210 12.42 11.96 -1.75
C GLN A 210 12.56 13.24 -0.92
N GLU A 211 13.28 14.21 -1.46
CA GLU A 211 13.34 15.57 -0.89
C GLU A 211 11.98 16.27 -0.97
N LYS A 212 11.33 16.15 -2.14
CA LYS A 212 10.00 16.68 -2.43
C LYS A 212 8.93 15.73 -1.90
N GLU A 213 8.78 15.70 -0.58
CA GLU A 213 7.87 14.79 0.10
C GLU A 213 6.77 15.56 0.84
N ARG A 214 5.60 15.68 0.20
CA ARG A 214 4.45 16.36 0.81
C ARG A 214 3.89 15.61 2.02
N ASN A 215 3.99 14.30 2.01
CA ASN A 215 3.45 13.40 3.02
C ASN A 215 4.47 13.11 4.13
N ILE A 216 5.40 14.03 4.40
CA ILE A 216 6.44 13.85 5.41
C ILE A 216 5.87 13.62 6.81
N PHE A 217 4.73 14.23 7.17
CA PHE A 217 4.14 14.12 8.50
C PHE A 217 3.61 12.71 8.81
N ASP A 218 3.20 11.97 7.77
CA ASP A 218 2.87 10.55 7.86
C ASP A 218 4.10 9.72 8.22
N GLN A 219 5.24 10.03 7.59
CA GLN A 219 6.52 9.35 7.84
C GLN A 219 7.04 9.66 9.26
N ARG A 220 6.96 10.94 9.67
CA ARG A 220 7.35 11.37 11.01
C ARG A 220 6.56 10.69 12.13
N ALA A 221 5.32 10.26 11.88
CA ALA A 221 4.58 9.50 12.88
C ALA A 221 5.30 8.19 13.25
N ILE A 222 5.84 7.47 12.26
CA ILE A 222 6.63 6.25 12.48
C ILE A 222 7.96 6.58 13.17
N GLU A 223 8.63 7.64 12.71
CA GLU A 223 9.90 8.08 13.29
C GLU A 223 9.76 8.45 14.77
N ASN A 224 8.67 9.12 15.15
CA ASN A 224 8.39 9.50 16.54
C ASN A 224 8.14 8.27 17.42
N GLU A 225 7.40 7.28 16.92
CA GLU A 225 7.18 6.00 17.61
C GLU A 225 8.50 5.22 17.81
N LEU A 226 9.38 5.21 16.81
CA LEU A 226 10.71 4.61 16.93
C LEU A 226 11.60 5.37 17.92
N LEU A 227 11.60 6.70 17.86
CA LEU A 227 12.38 7.54 18.77
C LEU A 227 11.94 7.38 20.22
N ALA A 228 10.63 7.23 20.48
CA ALA A 228 10.10 6.92 21.82
C ALA A 228 10.62 5.58 22.38
N ARG A 229 11.14 4.71 21.51
CA ARG A 229 11.79 3.43 21.85
C ARG A 229 13.33 3.51 21.76
N ASN A 230 13.88 4.71 21.65
CA ASN A 230 15.31 5.02 21.49
C ASN A 230 15.94 4.49 20.18
N ILE A 231 15.12 4.18 19.18
CA ILE A 231 15.58 3.76 17.84
C ILE A 231 15.62 4.99 16.94
N HIS A 232 16.81 5.32 16.45
CA HIS A 232 17.05 6.54 15.69
C HIS A 232 16.85 6.30 14.19
N VAL A 233 16.21 7.27 13.54
CA VAL A 233 15.96 7.27 12.10
C VAL A 233 16.79 8.36 11.42
N ILE A 234 17.46 8.02 10.33
CA ILE A 234 18.03 9.00 9.39
C ILE A 234 17.29 8.92 8.05
N ARG A 235 17.03 10.09 7.46
CA ARG A 235 16.32 10.19 6.18
C ARG A 235 17.31 10.51 5.07
N ARG A 236 17.31 9.72 4.00
CA ARG A 236 18.20 9.90 2.85
C ARG A 236 17.46 9.63 1.55
N ARG A 237 17.94 10.21 0.46
CA ARG A 237 17.54 9.86 -0.90
C ARG A 237 18.43 8.75 -1.43
N PHE A 238 18.06 8.16 -2.57
CA PHE A 238 18.94 7.22 -3.27
C PHE A 238 20.27 7.86 -3.67
N GLU A 239 20.26 9.13 -4.08
CA GLU A 239 21.46 9.88 -4.45
C GLU A 239 22.45 9.99 -3.27
N ASP A 240 21.94 10.20 -2.06
CA ASP A 240 22.79 10.29 -0.87
C ASP A 240 23.40 8.91 -0.53
N VAL A 241 22.66 7.81 -0.78
CA VAL A 241 23.17 6.44 -0.65
C VAL A 241 24.27 6.16 -1.68
N SER A 242 24.11 6.61 -2.93
CA SER A 242 25.16 6.50 -3.95
C SER A 242 26.44 7.23 -3.54
N GLU A 243 26.32 8.40 -2.91
CA GLU A 243 27.45 9.23 -2.53
C GLU A 243 28.16 8.74 -1.26
N LYS A 244 27.40 8.28 -0.26
CA LYS A 244 27.91 8.08 1.12
C LYS A 244 27.58 6.72 1.71
N GLY A 245 26.81 5.89 1.02
CA GLY A 245 26.52 4.52 1.41
C GLY A 245 27.70 3.60 1.08
N SER A 246 28.04 2.69 1.99
CA SER A 246 29.05 1.67 1.74
C SER A 246 28.74 0.37 2.46
N LEU A 247 29.38 -0.72 1.99
CA LEU A 247 29.32 -2.04 2.63
C LEU A 247 30.70 -2.38 3.17
N ASP A 248 30.76 -2.96 4.38
CA ASP A 248 31.98 -3.55 4.90
C ASP A 248 32.20 -5.00 4.38
N GLN A 249 33.22 -5.69 4.90
CA GLN A 249 33.55 -7.06 4.50
C GLN A 249 32.44 -8.07 4.82
N ASP A 250 31.63 -7.82 5.85
CA ASP A 250 30.49 -8.65 6.27
C ASP A 250 29.18 -8.20 5.60
N ARG A 251 29.26 -7.29 4.61
CA ARG A 251 28.14 -6.63 3.94
C ARG A 251 27.21 -5.87 4.89
N ARG A 252 27.70 -5.41 6.05
CA ARG A 252 26.97 -4.45 6.88
C ARG A 252 26.89 -3.12 6.15
N LEU A 253 25.71 -2.51 6.17
CA LEU A 253 25.47 -1.22 5.55
C LEU A 253 25.93 -0.11 6.48
N PHE A 254 26.74 0.81 5.95
CA PHE A 254 27.09 2.05 6.61
C PHE A 254 26.56 3.23 5.80
N MET A 255 25.92 4.17 6.49
CA MET A 255 25.46 5.44 5.94
C MET A 255 26.06 6.56 6.79
N ASP A 256 26.81 7.47 6.16
CA ASP A 256 27.53 8.54 6.86
C ASP A 256 28.45 8.01 7.99
N GLY A 257 29.02 6.82 7.80
CA GLY A 257 29.88 6.14 8.78
C GLY A 257 29.14 5.46 9.94
N GLN A 258 27.81 5.45 9.94
CA GLN A 258 26.99 4.78 10.96
C GLN A 258 26.35 3.49 10.40
N GLU A 259 26.39 2.42 11.19
CA GLU A 259 25.80 1.13 10.82
C GLU A 259 24.27 1.25 10.70
N VAL A 260 23.70 0.62 9.69
CA VAL A 260 22.25 0.59 9.43
C VAL A 260 21.72 -0.83 9.64
N ALA A 261 20.74 -0.94 10.52
CA ALA A 261 20.06 -2.20 10.82
C ALA A 261 18.84 -2.44 9.92
N VAL A 262 18.08 -1.39 9.61
CA VAL A 262 16.84 -1.49 8.81
C VAL A 262 16.83 -0.40 7.74
N VAL A 263 16.47 -0.75 6.52
CA VAL A 263 16.19 0.16 5.41
C VAL A 263 14.68 0.19 5.15
N TYR A 264 14.04 1.31 5.44
CA TYR A 264 12.61 1.52 5.26
C TYR A 264 12.34 2.38 4.03
N PHE A 265 11.73 1.78 3.00
CA PHE A 265 11.47 2.46 1.73
C PHE A 265 10.16 3.25 1.78
N ARG A 266 10.27 4.57 1.64
CA ARG A 266 9.17 5.49 1.32
C ARG A 266 9.24 6.03 -0.11
N ASP A 267 10.22 5.57 -0.87
CA ASP A 267 10.49 5.89 -2.28
C ASP A 267 10.88 4.63 -3.06
N GLY A 268 11.01 4.72 -4.39
CA GLY A 268 11.53 3.62 -5.22
C GLY A 268 10.49 2.60 -5.69
N TYR A 269 9.23 3.00 -5.79
CA TYR A 269 8.10 2.21 -6.30
C TYR A 269 7.61 2.65 -7.69
N MET A 270 8.18 3.72 -8.25
CA MET A 270 7.89 4.22 -9.60
C MET A 270 9.17 4.41 -10.43
N PRO A 271 9.11 4.25 -11.77
CA PRO A 271 10.28 4.42 -12.64
C PRO A 271 10.90 5.81 -12.56
N SER A 272 10.08 6.85 -12.39
CA SER A 272 10.51 8.25 -12.31
C SER A 272 11.40 8.57 -11.10
N GLN A 273 11.48 7.66 -10.13
CA GLN A 273 12.30 7.79 -8.92
C GLN A 273 13.71 7.23 -9.11
N TYR A 274 14.01 6.62 -10.27
CA TYR A 274 15.29 5.99 -10.54
C TYR A 274 16.07 6.65 -11.66
N SER A 275 17.16 7.31 -11.30
CA SER A 275 18.31 7.50 -12.18
C SER A 275 19.15 6.21 -12.30
N PRO A 276 20.12 6.11 -13.23
CA PRO A 276 21.08 5.01 -13.24
C PRO A 276 21.80 4.81 -11.90
N GLN A 277 22.19 5.90 -11.23
CA GLN A 277 22.85 5.86 -9.93
C GLN A 277 21.90 5.39 -8.82
N ASN A 278 20.61 5.75 -8.89
CA ASN A 278 19.62 5.30 -7.91
C ASN A 278 19.39 3.79 -8.03
N TRP A 279 19.51 3.20 -9.22
CA TRP A 279 19.49 1.75 -9.39
C TRP A 279 20.70 1.08 -8.72
N GLU A 280 21.88 1.67 -8.84
CA GLU A 280 23.09 1.19 -8.16
C GLU A 280 22.97 1.31 -6.63
N ALA A 281 22.42 2.42 -6.12
CA ALA A 281 22.11 2.59 -4.70
C ALA A 281 21.12 1.55 -4.21
N ARG A 282 20.03 1.30 -4.96
CA ARG A 282 19.07 0.26 -4.62
C ARG A 282 19.72 -1.12 -4.55
N LEU A 283 20.55 -1.46 -5.52
CA LEU A 283 21.31 -2.71 -5.50
C LEU A 283 22.26 -2.78 -4.28
N LEU A 284 22.97 -1.70 -3.95
CA LEU A 284 23.84 -1.64 -2.77
C LEU A 284 23.05 -1.91 -1.47
N LEU A 285 21.87 -1.31 -1.32
CA LEU A 285 20.99 -1.55 -0.17
C LEU A 285 20.56 -3.02 -0.10
N GLU A 286 20.10 -3.59 -1.21
CA GLU A 286 19.59 -4.98 -1.25
C GLU A 286 20.68 -6.02 -0.99
N ARG A 287 21.91 -5.77 -1.45
CA ARG A 287 23.09 -6.61 -1.18
C ARG A 287 23.54 -6.59 0.27
N SER A 288 23.11 -5.60 1.05
CA SER A 288 23.50 -5.44 2.45
C SER A 288 22.80 -6.41 3.40
N ARG A 289 23.41 -6.63 4.56
CA ARG A 289 22.87 -7.40 5.69
C ARG A 289 21.71 -6.67 6.41
N ALA A 290 21.54 -5.36 6.21
CA ALA A 290 20.43 -4.63 6.79
C ALA A 290 19.09 -5.27 6.39
N VAL A 291 18.09 -5.20 7.27
CA VAL A 291 16.73 -5.66 6.99
C VAL A 291 16.08 -4.66 6.03
N LYS A 292 15.57 -5.12 4.89
CA LYS A 292 14.83 -4.26 3.96
C LYS A 292 13.34 -4.33 4.24
N CYS A 293 12.67 -3.18 4.16
CA CYS A 293 11.22 -3.06 4.32
C CYS A 293 10.62 -2.27 3.13
N PRO A 294 10.18 -2.96 2.07
CA PRO A 294 10.37 -4.40 1.80
C PRO A 294 11.73 -4.68 1.16
N ASP A 295 12.17 -5.94 1.17
CA ASP A 295 13.20 -6.40 0.23
C ASP A 295 12.68 -6.46 -1.22
N ILE A 296 13.61 -6.61 -2.17
CA ILE A 296 13.27 -6.59 -3.60
C ILE A 296 12.29 -7.70 -4.00
N ALA A 297 12.36 -8.88 -3.39
CA ALA A 297 11.46 -10.00 -3.72
C ALA A 297 10.04 -9.74 -3.21
N THR A 298 9.92 -9.16 -2.02
CA THR A 298 8.66 -8.72 -1.42
C THR A 298 8.04 -7.54 -2.18
N GLN A 299 8.85 -6.66 -2.76
CA GLN A 299 8.34 -5.65 -3.72
C GLN A 299 7.79 -6.32 -4.98
N LEU A 300 8.49 -7.30 -5.56
CA LEU A 300 8.01 -8.05 -6.73
C LEU A 300 6.71 -8.81 -6.43
N ALA A 301 6.56 -9.34 -5.21
CA ALA A 301 5.34 -10.00 -4.74
C ALA A 301 4.10 -9.08 -4.74
N GLY A 302 4.30 -7.75 -4.67
CA GLY A 302 3.22 -6.76 -4.73
C GLY A 302 2.80 -6.36 -6.16
N THR A 303 3.47 -6.89 -7.19
CA THR A 303 3.11 -6.54 -8.58
C THR A 303 1.71 -7.04 -8.95
N LYS A 304 1.05 -6.31 -9.83
CA LYS A 304 -0.29 -6.66 -10.32
C LYS A 304 -0.29 -7.99 -11.08
N LYS A 305 0.81 -8.32 -11.77
CA LYS A 305 1.00 -9.63 -12.41
C LYS A 305 1.04 -10.76 -11.38
N VAL A 306 1.77 -10.61 -10.28
CA VAL A 306 1.73 -11.60 -9.18
C VAL A 306 0.32 -11.72 -8.59
N GLN A 307 -0.36 -10.60 -8.33
CA GLN A 307 -1.75 -10.63 -7.84
C GLN A 307 -2.67 -11.44 -8.76
N GLN A 308 -2.54 -11.28 -10.08
CA GLN A 308 -3.30 -12.04 -11.06
C GLN A 308 -2.92 -13.52 -11.12
N GLU A 309 -1.63 -13.87 -11.06
CA GLU A 309 -1.23 -15.28 -11.06
C GLU A 309 -1.68 -16.00 -9.78
N LEU A 310 -1.73 -15.31 -8.64
CA LEU A 310 -2.24 -15.85 -7.38
C LEU A 310 -3.72 -16.25 -7.43
N SER A 311 -4.53 -15.67 -8.33
CA SER A 311 -5.94 -16.04 -8.46
C SER A 311 -6.17 -17.32 -9.26
N ARG A 312 -5.14 -17.88 -9.91
CA ARG A 312 -5.25 -19.14 -10.63
C ARG A 312 -5.51 -20.31 -9.67
N MET A 313 -6.32 -21.26 -10.13
CA MET A 313 -6.60 -22.48 -9.38
C MET A 313 -5.32 -23.26 -9.08
N GLY A 314 -5.12 -23.66 -7.83
CA GLY A 314 -3.95 -24.42 -7.38
C GLY A 314 -2.73 -23.59 -6.97
N ILE A 315 -2.65 -22.31 -7.33
CA ILE A 315 -1.46 -21.48 -6.99
C ILE A 315 -1.41 -21.15 -5.51
N LEU A 316 -2.54 -20.78 -4.89
CA LEU A 316 -2.59 -20.56 -3.43
C LEU A 316 -2.25 -21.84 -2.66
N GLU A 317 -2.75 -23.00 -3.10
CA GLU A 317 -2.47 -24.29 -2.48
C GLU A 317 -0.99 -24.69 -2.60
N MET A 318 -0.35 -24.37 -3.72
CA MET A 318 1.08 -24.59 -3.93
C MET A 318 1.92 -23.71 -2.99
N LEU A 319 1.54 -22.45 -2.78
CA LEU A 319 2.27 -21.50 -1.94
C LEU A 319 2.00 -21.70 -0.44
N LEU A 320 0.80 -22.16 -0.08
CA LEU A 320 0.36 -22.38 1.30
C LEU A 320 -0.13 -23.83 1.49
N PRO A 321 0.77 -24.83 1.32
CA PRO A 321 0.38 -26.23 1.40
C PRO A 321 -0.16 -26.59 2.78
N GLY A 322 -1.24 -27.38 2.80
CA GLY A 322 -1.86 -27.85 4.04
C GLY A 322 -2.70 -26.81 4.79
N GLN A 323 -3.00 -25.65 4.19
CA GLN A 323 -3.74 -24.56 4.84
C GLN A 323 -5.07 -24.22 4.11
N PRO A 324 -6.02 -25.18 4.00
CA PRO A 324 -7.23 -25.02 3.19
C PRO A 324 -8.13 -23.86 3.66
N GLU A 325 -8.22 -23.61 4.97
CA GLU A 325 -9.03 -22.51 5.51
C GLU A 325 -8.45 -21.13 5.16
N THR A 326 -7.13 -20.99 5.26
CA THR A 326 -6.39 -19.79 4.83
C THR A 326 -6.59 -19.53 3.34
N VAL A 327 -6.43 -20.57 2.52
CA VAL A 327 -6.67 -20.50 1.07
C VAL A 327 -8.12 -20.08 0.77
N ALA A 328 -9.10 -20.62 1.49
CA ALA A 328 -10.50 -20.27 1.32
C ALA A 328 -10.78 -18.79 1.68
N ARG A 329 -10.22 -18.29 2.79
CA ARG A 329 -10.38 -16.87 3.19
C ARG A 329 -9.75 -15.92 2.18
N LEU A 330 -8.54 -16.21 1.70
CA LEU A 330 -7.87 -15.44 0.66
C LEU A 330 -8.70 -15.41 -0.63
N ARG A 331 -9.05 -16.60 -1.15
CA ARG A 331 -9.78 -16.76 -2.42
C ARG A 331 -11.15 -16.07 -2.39
N ALA A 332 -11.85 -16.05 -1.26
CA ALA A 332 -13.13 -15.36 -1.13
C ALA A 332 -13.02 -13.84 -1.45
N THR A 333 -11.85 -13.25 -1.21
CA THR A 333 -11.58 -11.83 -1.48
C THR A 333 -11.16 -11.54 -2.92
N PHE A 334 -10.83 -12.53 -3.74
CA PHE A 334 -10.38 -12.28 -5.11
C PHE A 334 -11.57 -11.90 -6.02
N ALA A 335 -11.33 -10.91 -6.86
CA ALA A 335 -12.18 -10.55 -8.00
C ALA A 335 -11.71 -11.32 -9.25
N GLY A 336 -12.41 -11.17 -10.38
CA GLY A 336 -11.90 -11.60 -11.67
C GLY A 336 -10.56 -10.93 -11.99
N LEU A 337 -9.52 -11.74 -12.23
CA LEU A 337 -8.17 -11.30 -12.54
C LEU A 337 -7.66 -12.15 -13.70
N TYR A 338 -7.25 -11.50 -14.79
CA TYR A 338 -7.00 -12.16 -16.06
C TYR A 338 -5.63 -11.76 -16.61
N SER A 339 -4.88 -12.77 -17.04
CA SER A 339 -3.64 -12.55 -17.77
C SER A 339 -3.95 -11.93 -19.13
N LEU A 340 -3.06 -11.05 -19.58
CA LEU A 340 -3.05 -10.57 -20.96
C LEU A 340 -1.83 -11.10 -21.71
N ASP A 341 -1.12 -12.11 -21.24
CA ASP A 341 -0.05 -12.73 -22.02
C ASP A 341 -0.57 -13.29 -23.36
N MET A 342 0.33 -13.42 -24.35
CA MET A 342 -0.03 -14.00 -25.65
C MET A 342 -0.59 -15.42 -25.48
N GLY A 343 -1.76 -15.68 -26.05
CA GLY A 343 -2.43 -16.98 -26.01
C GLY A 343 -3.94 -16.86 -25.79
N GLU A 344 -4.63 -18.01 -25.84
CA GLU A 344 -6.10 -18.07 -25.81
C GLU A 344 -6.72 -17.36 -24.61
N GLU A 345 -6.16 -17.53 -23.41
CA GLU A 345 -6.65 -16.87 -22.20
C GLU A 345 -6.61 -15.35 -22.33
N GLY A 346 -5.48 -14.81 -22.80
CA GLY A 346 -5.35 -13.39 -23.01
C GLY A 346 -6.31 -12.91 -24.09
N ASP A 347 -6.39 -13.60 -25.23
CA ASP A 347 -7.23 -13.21 -26.36
C ASP A 347 -8.70 -13.15 -25.95
N GLN A 348 -9.15 -14.13 -25.16
CA GLN A 348 -10.48 -14.14 -24.58
C GLN A 348 -10.70 -12.97 -23.62
N ALA A 349 -9.78 -12.71 -22.70
CA ALA A 349 -9.89 -11.60 -21.76
C ALA A 349 -9.99 -10.23 -22.47
N ILE A 350 -9.22 -10.02 -23.55
CA ILE A 350 -9.33 -8.82 -24.38
C ILE A 350 -10.69 -8.74 -25.06
N ALA A 351 -11.16 -9.83 -25.67
CA ALA A 351 -12.45 -9.85 -26.34
C ALA A 351 -13.61 -9.54 -25.38
N GLU A 352 -13.59 -10.10 -24.18
CA GLU A 352 -14.57 -9.84 -23.11
C GLU A 352 -14.54 -8.37 -22.67
N ALA A 353 -13.36 -7.80 -22.44
CA ALA A 353 -13.22 -6.39 -22.08
C ALA A 353 -13.66 -5.42 -23.19
N LEU A 354 -13.41 -5.75 -24.46
CA LEU A 354 -13.88 -4.94 -25.58
C LEU A 354 -15.41 -5.02 -25.74
N ALA A 355 -16.01 -6.16 -25.42
CA ALA A 355 -17.47 -6.34 -25.45
C ALA A 355 -18.18 -5.62 -24.29
N ALA A 356 -17.56 -5.55 -23.11
CA ALA A 356 -18.15 -4.96 -21.90
C ALA A 356 -17.16 -4.07 -21.12
N PRO A 357 -16.67 -2.95 -21.69
CA PRO A 357 -15.57 -2.17 -21.13
C PRO A 357 -15.87 -1.49 -19.79
N SER A 358 -17.15 -1.32 -19.44
CA SER A 358 -17.53 -0.78 -18.12
C SER A 358 -17.26 -1.76 -16.97
N GLN A 359 -17.08 -3.05 -17.25
CA GLN A 359 -16.90 -4.11 -16.26
C GLN A 359 -15.44 -4.40 -15.92
N PHE A 360 -14.47 -3.74 -16.57
CA PHE A 360 -13.06 -4.04 -16.41
C PHE A 360 -12.21 -2.82 -16.13
N VAL A 361 -11.00 -3.10 -15.62
CA VAL A 361 -9.91 -2.14 -15.40
C VAL A 361 -8.65 -2.76 -15.97
N LEU A 362 -7.92 -2.00 -16.78
CA LEU A 362 -6.62 -2.40 -17.29
C LEU A 362 -5.52 -1.78 -16.43
N LYS A 363 -4.65 -2.62 -15.87
CA LYS A 363 -3.62 -2.19 -14.89
C LYS A 363 -2.21 -2.50 -15.39
N PRO A 364 -1.32 -1.49 -15.53
CA PRO A 364 0.10 -1.73 -15.74
C PRO A 364 0.79 -2.14 -14.42
N GLN A 365 2.05 -2.58 -14.50
CA GLN A 365 2.89 -2.89 -13.32
C GLN A 365 3.43 -1.62 -12.64
N ARG A 366 2.53 -0.80 -12.06
CA ARG A 366 2.87 0.45 -11.38
C ARG A 366 2.15 0.57 -10.04
N GLU A 367 2.72 1.37 -9.14
CA GLU A 367 2.19 1.66 -7.81
C GLU A 367 1.88 3.16 -7.65
N GLY A 368 1.19 3.54 -6.57
CA GLY A 368 1.04 4.96 -6.20
C GLY A 368 -0.09 5.74 -6.89
N GLY A 369 -1.02 5.06 -7.55
CA GLY A 369 -2.23 5.66 -8.15
C GLY A 369 -2.00 6.35 -9.50
N GLY A 370 -3.08 6.58 -10.26
CA GLY A 370 -3.07 7.32 -11.53
C GLY A 370 -2.59 6.57 -12.78
N ASN A 371 -2.30 5.27 -12.69
CA ASN A 371 -1.74 4.49 -13.80
C ASN A 371 -2.75 3.59 -14.54
N ASN A 372 -3.91 3.34 -13.94
CA ASN A 372 -4.90 2.40 -14.50
C ASN A 372 -5.71 3.05 -15.62
N LEU A 373 -6.11 2.24 -16.61
CA LEU A 373 -6.94 2.67 -17.73
C LEU A 373 -8.37 2.12 -17.58
N TYR A 374 -9.36 2.94 -17.92
CA TYR A 374 -10.79 2.63 -17.80
C TYR A 374 -11.54 3.01 -19.08
N GLY A 375 -12.71 2.41 -19.30
CA GLY A 375 -13.64 2.84 -20.35
C GLY A 375 -13.00 2.99 -21.72
N GLU A 376 -13.13 4.16 -22.34
CA GLU A 376 -12.62 4.42 -23.68
C GLU A 376 -11.09 4.33 -23.78
N GLU A 377 -10.35 4.85 -22.78
CA GLU A 377 -8.88 4.75 -22.77
C GLU A 377 -8.41 3.29 -22.70
N MET A 378 -9.13 2.45 -21.94
CA MET A 378 -8.87 1.02 -21.89
C MET A 378 -9.14 0.36 -23.25
N VAL A 379 -10.27 0.66 -23.90
CA VAL A 379 -10.60 0.10 -25.23
C VAL A 379 -9.52 0.44 -26.25
N GLN A 380 -9.14 1.72 -26.35
CA GLN A 380 -8.09 2.18 -27.26
C GLN A 380 -6.72 1.54 -26.96
N ALA A 381 -6.42 1.27 -25.69
CA ALA A 381 -5.21 0.53 -25.32
C ALA A 381 -5.31 -0.94 -25.75
N LEU A 382 -6.40 -1.63 -25.45
CA LEU A 382 -6.60 -3.04 -25.79
C LEU A 382 -6.57 -3.29 -27.30
N GLU A 383 -7.18 -2.41 -28.11
CA GLU A 383 -7.17 -2.52 -29.57
C GLU A 383 -5.75 -2.45 -30.16
N ARG A 384 -4.87 -1.63 -29.56
CA ARG A 384 -3.46 -1.53 -29.94
C ARG A 384 -2.63 -2.70 -29.42
N LEU A 385 -2.96 -3.20 -28.23
CA LEU A 385 -2.21 -4.24 -27.53
C LEU A 385 -2.53 -5.66 -27.99
N LYS A 386 -3.72 -5.91 -28.55
CA LYS A 386 -4.21 -7.27 -28.86
C LYS A 386 -3.21 -8.14 -29.63
N ASP A 387 -2.53 -7.56 -30.63
CA ASP A 387 -1.57 -8.24 -31.51
C ASP A 387 -0.10 -7.94 -31.13
N SER A 388 0.13 -7.19 -30.05
CA SER A 388 1.45 -6.75 -29.60
C SER A 388 1.85 -7.49 -28.34
N GLU A 389 3.08 -8.00 -28.28
CA GLU A 389 3.61 -8.62 -27.06
C GLU A 389 3.68 -7.66 -25.86
N GLU A 390 3.57 -6.33 -26.07
CA GLU A 390 3.49 -5.33 -24.99
C GLU A 390 2.32 -5.56 -24.03
N ARG A 391 1.29 -6.31 -24.44
CA ARG A 391 0.16 -6.70 -23.59
C ARG A 391 0.57 -7.41 -22.30
N ALA A 392 1.73 -8.09 -22.28
CA ALA A 392 2.29 -8.75 -21.09
C ALA A 392 2.72 -7.78 -19.97
N SER A 393 2.78 -6.47 -20.24
CA SER A 393 3.01 -5.44 -19.22
C SER A 393 1.76 -5.10 -18.42
N TYR A 394 0.61 -5.67 -18.78
CA TYR A 394 -0.69 -5.37 -18.19
C TYR A 394 -1.37 -6.63 -17.65
N ILE A 395 -2.30 -6.43 -16.73
CA ILE A 395 -3.34 -7.40 -16.40
C ILE A 395 -4.70 -6.74 -16.58
N LEU A 396 -5.72 -7.57 -16.76
CA LEU A 396 -7.10 -7.13 -16.74
C LEU A 396 -7.73 -7.56 -15.41
N MET A 397 -8.55 -6.69 -14.82
CA MET A 397 -9.25 -6.97 -13.57
C MET A 397 -10.73 -6.60 -13.71
N GLU A 398 -11.60 -7.43 -13.15
CA GLU A 398 -13.01 -7.09 -12.93
C GLU A 398 -13.11 -5.79 -12.11
N LYS A 399 -13.91 -4.85 -12.61
CA LYS A 399 -14.17 -3.59 -11.94
C LYS A 399 -15.17 -3.83 -10.82
N ILE A 400 -14.73 -3.57 -9.59
CA ILE A 400 -15.64 -3.57 -8.43
C ILE A 400 -16.51 -2.31 -8.47
N GLU A 401 -17.81 -2.49 -8.30
CA GLU A 401 -18.80 -1.40 -8.29
C GLU A 401 -19.50 -1.33 -6.91
N PRO A 402 -18.96 -0.54 -5.97
CA PRO A 402 -19.63 -0.28 -4.69
C PRO A 402 -20.87 0.57 -4.85
N GLU A 403 -21.80 0.46 -3.90
CA GLU A 403 -22.94 1.38 -3.81
C GLU A 403 -22.46 2.80 -3.46
N PRO A 404 -22.74 3.81 -4.30
CA PRO A 404 -22.36 5.20 -3.99
C PRO A 404 -23.16 5.74 -2.79
N PHE A 405 -22.53 6.62 -2.03
CA PHE A 405 -23.17 7.32 -0.91
C PHE A 405 -22.78 8.80 -0.88
N GLY A 406 -23.67 9.65 -0.36
CA GLY A 406 -23.38 11.08 -0.21
C GLY A 406 -22.43 11.35 0.96
N ASN A 407 -21.36 12.11 0.70
CA ASN A 407 -20.47 12.67 1.73
C ASN A 407 -19.93 14.04 1.27
N CYS A 408 -19.17 14.71 2.14
CA CYS A 408 -18.52 15.98 1.83
C CYS A 408 -17.01 15.83 1.88
N LEU A 409 -16.34 16.26 0.80
CA LEU A 409 -14.89 16.22 0.66
C LEU A 409 -14.30 17.59 1.04
N LEU A 410 -13.32 17.56 1.94
CA LEU A 410 -12.57 18.73 2.35
C LEU A 410 -11.17 18.66 1.75
N ARG A 411 -10.89 19.55 0.79
CA ARG A 411 -9.59 19.67 0.12
C ARG A 411 -9.07 21.11 0.22
N PRO A 412 -7.79 21.33 0.55
CA PRO A 412 -7.22 22.68 0.56
C PRO A 412 -7.44 23.41 -0.76
N GLY A 413 -7.88 24.67 -0.68
CA GLY A 413 -8.13 25.53 -1.85
C GLY A 413 -9.36 25.17 -2.69
N SER A 414 -10.15 24.18 -2.28
CA SER A 414 -11.39 23.80 -2.96
C SER A 414 -12.62 24.13 -2.10
N PRO A 415 -13.74 24.54 -2.71
CA PRO A 415 -14.98 24.76 -1.97
C PRO A 415 -15.52 23.45 -1.39
N VAL A 416 -16.19 23.57 -0.26
CA VAL A 416 -16.89 22.47 0.41
C VAL A 416 -18.04 22.01 -0.47
N ARG A 417 -18.06 20.73 -0.86
CA ARG A 417 -19.11 20.18 -1.74
C ARG A 417 -19.57 18.81 -1.26
N VAL A 418 -20.88 18.61 -1.34
CA VAL A 418 -21.49 17.28 -1.22
C VAL A 418 -21.36 16.58 -2.56
N VAL A 419 -20.85 15.36 -2.54
CA VAL A 419 -20.64 14.53 -3.73
C VAL A 419 -21.04 13.09 -3.44
N GLN A 420 -21.29 12.32 -4.50
CA GLN A 420 -21.38 10.86 -4.39
C GLN A 420 -19.97 10.29 -4.29
N CYS A 421 -19.75 9.47 -3.27
CA CYS A 421 -18.48 8.82 -2.98
C CYS A 421 -18.64 7.30 -3.03
N ILE A 422 -17.54 6.64 -3.29
CA ILE A 422 -17.31 5.22 -2.95
C ILE A 422 -16.14 5.17 -1.96
N SER A 423 -16.02 4.07 -1.21
CA SER A 423 -14.92 3.87 -0.27
C SER A 423 -14.05 2.68 -0.67
N GLU A 424 -12.76 2.81 -0.41
CA GLU A 424 -11.79 1.72 -0.41
C GLU A 424 -11.28 1.54 1.03
N LEU A 425 -11.33 0.31 1.53
CA LEU A 425 -10.89 -0.06 2.87
C LEU A 425 -9.48 -0.65 2.78
N GLY A 426 -8.52 -0.07 3.47
CA GLY A 426 -7.18 -0.64 3.64
C GLY A 426 -7.02 -1.32 4.99
N ILE A 427 -6.32 -2.43 5.04
CA ILE A 427 -5.88 -3.06 6.31
C ILE A 427 -4.36 -3.13 6.28
N PHE A 428 -3.70 -2.59 7.31
CA PHE A 428 -2.26 -2.67 7.42
C PHE A 428 -1.85 -4.03 7.98
N GLY A 429 -0.87 -4.64 7.33
CA GLY A 429 -0.20 -5.86 7.76
C GLY A 429 1.22 -5.59 8.20
N VAL A 430 1.63 -6.22 9.30
CA VAL A 430 3.01 -6.24 9.79
C VAL A 430 3.44 -7.69 9.98
N TYR A 431 4.57 -8.07 9.41
CA TYR A 431 5.22 -9.35 9.74
C TYR A 431 6.73 -9.20 9.82
N VAL A 432 7.34 -9.99 10.70
CA VAL A 432 8.78 -10.12 10.82
C VAL A 432 9.10 -11.61 10.82
N SER A 433 10.01 -12.05 9.97
CA SER A 433 10.50 -13.43 9.94
C SER A 433 12.03 -13.44 10.05
N SER A 434 12.59 -14.54 10.56
CA SER A 434 14.03 -14.73 10.67
C SER A 434 14.38 -16.15 10.31
N ILE A 435 15.52 -16.34 9.64
CA ILE A 435 16.06 -17.66 9.26
C ILE A 435 16.28 -18.54 10.51
N SER A 436 16.43 -17.95 11.70
CA SER A 436 16.66 -18.68 12.95
C SER A 436 15.39 -19.06 13.73
N ALA A 437 14.23 -18.47 13.43
CA ALA A 437 12.93 -18.80 14.02
C ALA A 437 11.81 -17.92 13.43
N CYS A 438 10.70 -18.52 12.97
CA CYS A 438 9.48 -17.79 12.65
C CYS A 438 8.84 -17.25 13.95
N HIS A 439 9.02 -15.96 14.23
CA HIS A 439 8.30 -15.26 15.31
C HIS A 439 7.26 -14.32 14.69
N PHE A 440 6.00 -14.78 14.60
CA PHE A 440 4.90 -13.86 14.36
C PHE A 440 4.61 -13.09 15.66
N PRO A 441 4.76 -11.75 15.70
CA PRO A 441 4.31 -10.99 16.86
C PRO A 441 2.79 -11.23 17.03
N PRO A 442 2.32 -11.68 18.21
CA PRO A 442 0.90 -11.93 18.42
C PRO A 442 0.12 -10.61 18.40
N ASN A 443 -0.95 -10.58 17.60
CA ASN A 443 -2.03 -9.59 17.60
C ASN A 443 -1.66 -8.14 17.30
N LEU A 444 -1.25 -7.85 16.07
CA LEU A 444 -1.24 -6.47 15.58
C LEU A 444 -1.86 -6.36 14.19
N THR A 445 -3.18 -6.50 14.13
CA THR A 445 -3.97 -6.10 12.96
C THR A 445 -4.41 -4.66 13.16
N ILE A 446 -4.00 -3.74 12.29
CA ILE A 446 -4.34 -2.32 12.44
C ILE A 446 -5.06 -1.79 11.20
N THR A 447 -6.24 -1.21 11.42
CA THR A 447 -7.13 -0.65 10.39
C THR A 447 -6.48 0.49 9.62
N THR A 448 -6.84 0.70 8.36
CA THR A 448 -7.02 2.06 7.83
C THR A 448 -8.02 2.10 6.68
N ALA A 449 -9.18 2.72 6.87
CA ALA A 449 -9.95 3.20 5.71
C ALA A 449 -9.21 4.39 5.07
N ILE A 450 -8.46 4.16 3.98
CA ILE A 450 -7.91 5.23 3.13
C ILE A 450 -8.91 5.43 2.00
N LEU A 451 -9.64 6.55 2.03
CA LEU A 451 -10.40 6.97 0.87
C LEU A 451 -9.41 7.47 -0.19
N ARG A 452 -8.99 6.57 -1.09
CA ARG A 452 -8.29 6.96 -2.30
C ARG A 452 -9.30 7.59 -3.26
N GLU A 453 -9.05 8.85 -3.61
CA GLU A 453 -9.72 9.53 -4.70
C GLU A 453 -9.26 8.90 -6.02
N ARG A 454 -10.20 8.60 -6.92
CA ARG A 454 -9.90 8.38 -8.35
C ARG A 454 -10.22 9.64 -9.12
#